data_AF-A0A286RH16-F1
#
_entry.id   AF-A0A286RH16-F1
#
_cell.length_a   1.000
_cell.length_b   1.000
_cell.length_c   1.000
_cell.angle_alpha   90.00
_cell.angle_beta   90.00
_cell.angle_gamma   90.00
#
_symmetry.space_group_name_H-M   'P 1'
#
loop_
_entity.id
_entity.type
_entity.pdbx_description
1 polymer ?
#
loop_
_entity_poly.entity_id
_entity_poly.type
_entity_poly.pdbx_seq_one_letter_code
_entity_poly.pdbx_strand_id
1 'polypeptide(L)'
;MMMVNHYSNCDHSQREGFILLVVLLTVISALALGYSALCVMSIHYRIVRNGQLREKAEAAAESGLSIAFAKMFSPGWPGVGTVLAGSCAPNEAFEVVYVAGDATLEAGDPDFDRYPLRVTLKAKGSAWLPGESEYPSVCEKTWIVELEPRALSPEPLDWDTIQKYTIYQTGSDTNRFNIPCQVEGPVRFQSAVRVAPDYPTSNPRYQYLSDLYAMKQAGYPDYRPFTGTVRWPAYLQTLDDLNALLWLNVSVIPVLPQYPAGDLQSPTTLSQYRVYPGGPLYAVPQLPATLADVSMAPDPVTNPCGLYFRSGSLTIQDNVQWTGSVIVTGDVIISGSNVSLRAVQMRSISADKNAVELPVLVCKNLRVEPGTGRQIEGLVGAFGEIQIKKAPDTTDIKFSGKVFATRFRIDPRTPWDTVDWDKKLSDFQKQKPFATGDNKYFPLWLRQFGLDPAPKVRFSDRTVAIAYHWKDAANTVYAPAPQDYTAIESSPGLRWKIVRVLEN
;
A
#
# COMPACT_ATOMS: atom_id res chain seq x y z
N MET A 1 -125.55 27.11 -53.04
CA MET A 1 -125.73 26.00 -52.07
C MET A 1 -124.35 25.52 -51.67
N MET A 2 -123.99 25.74 -50.40
CA MET A 2 -123.00 25.04 -49.54
C MET A 2 -121.65 24.56 -50.16
N MET A 3 -120.48 24.71 -49.54
CA MET A 3 -120.10 25.16 -48.21
C MET A 3 -118.59 25.38 -48.21
N VAL A 4 -118.18 26.30 -47.34
CA VAL A 4 -116.84 26.63 -46.88
C VAL A 4 -116.07 25.40 -46.36
N ASN A 5 -114.75 25.33 -46.57
CA ASN A 5 -113.79 25.07 -45.49
C ASN A 5 -112.35 25.39 -45.89
N HIS A 6 -111.79 26.32 -45.12
CA HIS A 6 -110.43 26.82 -45.17
C HIS A 6 -109.79 26.39 -43.84
N TYR A 7 -108.80 25.49 -43.86
CA TYR A 7 -107.98 25.18 -42.70
C TYR A 7 -106.51 24.98 -43.11
N SER A 8 -105.75 26.05 -42.85
CA SER A 8 -104.43 26.08 -42.21
C SER A 8 -103.51 24.86 -42.35
N ASN A 9 -102.61 24.91 -43.35
CA ASN A 9 -101.37 24.13 -43.40
C ASN A 9 -100.21 24.99 -42.89
N CYS A 10 -100.00 25.04 -41.57
CA CYS A 10 -98.84 25.70 -40.97
C CYS A 10 -98.53 25.04 -39.61
N ASP A 11 -97.85 23.89 -39.60
CA ASP A 11 -97.06 23.46 -38.42
C ASP A 11 -96.19 22.19 -38.57
N HIS A 12 -96.21 21.46 -39.70
CA HIS A 12 -95.37 20.26 -39.84
C HIS A 12 -93.92 20.53 -40.28
N SER A 13 -93.66 21.62 -41.03
CA SER A 13 -92.33 21.92 -41.57
C SER A 13 -91.32 22.43 -40.51
N GLN A 14 -91.77 23.06 -39.41
CA GLN A 14 -90.87 23.51 -38.33
C GLN A 14 -90.41 22.37 -37.42
N ARG A 15 -91.19 21.29 -37.28
CA ARG A 15 -90.81 20.12 -36.46
C ARG A 15 -89.79 19.22 -37.17
N GLU A 16 -89.88 19.08 -38.50
CA GLU A 16 -88.93 18.27 -39.28
C GLU A 16 -87.52 18.89 -39.34
N GLY A 17 -87.42 20.21 -39.47
CA GLY A 17 -86.12 20.92 -39.43
C GLY A 17 -85.44 20.85 -38.06
N PHE A 18 -86.21 20.88 -36.97
CA PHE A 18 -85.70 20.73 -35.61
C PHE A 18 -85.21 19.31 -35.33
N ILE A 19 -85.94 18.29 -35.79
CA ILE A 19 -85.52 16.88 -35.67
C ILE A 19 -84.21 16.64 -36.42
N LEU A 20 -84.05 17.21 -37.63
CA LEU A 20 -82.85 17.06 -38.44
C LEU A 20 -81.63 17.74 -37.78
N LEU A 21 -81.81 18.90 -37.15
CA LEU A 21 -80.80 19.57 -36.33
C LEU A 21 -80.41 18.75 -35.10
N VAL A 22 -81.39 18.19 -34.38
CA VAL A 22 -81.14 17.34 -33.21
C VAL A 22 -80.38 16.07 -33.62
N VAL A 23 -80.75 15.42 -34.73
CA VAL A 23 -80.05 14.24 -35.25
C VAL A 23 -78.62 14.60 -35.66
N LEU A 24 -78.41 15.70 -36.38
CA LEU A 24 -77.07 16.15 -36.79
C LEU A 24 -76.20 16.45 -35.57
N LEU A 25 -76.74 17.13 -34.56
CA LEU A 25 -76.05 17.47 -33.33
C LEU A 25 -75.74 16.22 -32.50
N THR A 26 -76.60 15.21 -32.54
CA THR A 26 -76.36 13.89 -31.92
C THR A 26 -75.25 13.13 -32.63
N VAL A 27 -75.22 13.14 -33.97
CA VAL A 27 -74.16 12.52 -34.77
C VAL A 27 -72.80 13.21 -34.55
N ILE A 28 -72.77 14.54 -34.55
CA ILE A 28 -71.55 15.31 -34.27
C ILE A 28 -71.05 15.02 -32.85
N SER A 29 -71.96 14.98 -31.87
CA SER A 29 -71.60 14.64 -30.48
C SER A 29 -71.07 13.21 -30.37
N ALA A 30 -71.68 12.24 -31.08
CA ALA A 30 -71.21 10.86 -31.10
C ALA A 30 -69.83 10.71 -31.77
N LEU A 31 -69.58 11.43 -32.87
CA LEU A 31 -68.28 11.48 -33.54
C LEU A 31 -67.21 12.15 -32.68
N ALA A 32 -67.55 13.25 -32.00
CA ALA A 32 -66.64 13.94 -31.08
C ALA A 32 -66.27 13.05 -29.89
N LEU A 33 -67.25 12.35 -29.29
CA LEU A 33 -67.01 11.38 -28.23
C LEU A 33 -66.18 10.20 -28.72
N GLY A 34 -66.48 9.65 -29.90
CA GLY A 34 -65.70 8.56 -30.52
C GLY A 34 -64.24 8.96 -30.80
N TYR A 35 -64.02 10.15 -31.36
CA TYR A 35 -62.68 10.70 -31.60
C TYR A 35 -61.93 10.94 -30.28
N SER A 36 -62.60 11.48 -29.26
CA SER A 36 -61.99 11.68 -27.94
C SER A 36 -61.58 10.36 -27.30
N ALA A 37 -62.42 9.31 -27.40
CA ALA A 37 -62.12 7.98 -26.90
C ALA A 37 -60.92 7.34 -27.63
N LEU A 38 -60.86 7.46 -28.96
CA LEU A 38 -59.72 6.99 -29.75
C LEU A 38 -58.42 7.72 -29.40
N CYS A 39 -58.47 9.04 -29.19
CA CYS A 39 -57.31 9.82 -28.75
C CYS A 39 -56.83 9.38 -27.37
N VAL A 40 -57.75 9.20 -26.40
CA VAL A 40 -57.42 8.73 -25.04
C VAL A 40 -56.82 7.33 -25.07
N MET A 41 -57.39 6.40 -25.85
CA MET A 41 -56.84 5.05 -26.00
C MET A 41 -55.44 5.07 -26.64
N SER A 42 -55.22 5.91 -27.66
CA SER A 42 -53.92 6.06 -28.31
C SER A 42 -52.85 6.61 -27.35
N ILE A 43 -53.19 7.63 -26.56
CA ILE A 43 -52.30 8.20 -25.54
C ILE A 43 -52.01 7.17 -24.45
N HIS A 44 -53.03 6.47 -23.95
CA HIS A 44 -52.86 5.46 -22.92
C HIS A 44 -51.96 4.31 -23.40
N TYR A 45 -52.15 3.83 -24.64
CA TYR A 45 -51.30 2.81 -25.24
C TYR A 45 -49.83 3.27 -25.32
N ARG A 46 -49.57 4.52 -25.71
CA ARG A 46 -48.21 5.08 -25.75
C ARG A 46 -47.59 5.19 -24.35
N ILE A 47 -48.35 5.61 -23.35
CA ILE A 47 -47.88 5.70 -21.97
C ILE A 47 -47.49 4.32 -21.44
N VAL A 48 -48.37 3.33 -21.60
CA VAL A 48 -48.10 1.95 -21.16
C VAL A 48 -46.90 1.36 -21.90
N ARG A 49 -46.82 1.55 -23.23
CA ARG A 49 -45.69 1.09 -24.05
C ARG A 49 -44.37 1.72 -23.60
N ASN A 50 -44.36 3.03 -23.35
CA ASN A 50 -43.16 3.73 -22.86
C ASN A 50 -42.78 3.27 -21.44
N GLY A 51 -43.77 3.02 -20.58
CA GLY A 51 -43.56 2.43 -19.26
C GLY A 51 -42.87 1.06 -19.34
N GLN A 52 -43.36 0.18 -20.21
CA GLN A 52 -42.76 -1.14 -20.45
C GLN A 52 -41.33 -1.04 -21.01
N LEU A 53 -41.07 -0.12 -21.94
CA LEU A 53 -39.71 0.08 -22.47
C LEU A 53 -38.74 0.60 -21.41
N ARG A 54 -39.20 1.47 -20.50
CA ARG A 54 -38.40 1.92 -19.36
C ARG A 54 -38.07 0.76 -18.41
N GLU A 55 -39.05 -0.06 -18.06
CA GLU A 55 -38.84 -1.24 -17.20
C GLU A 55 -37.85 -2.23 -17.85
N LYS A 56 -37.96 -2.45 -19.17
CA LYS A 56 -37.00 -3.27 -19.93
C LYS A 56 -35.59 -2.68 -19.95
N ALA A 57 -35.47 -1.37 -20.15
CA ALA A 57 -34.17 -0.70 -20.12
C ALA A 57 -33.53 -0.78 -18.73
N GLU A 58 -34.33 -0.66 -17.67
CA GLU A 58 -33.90 -0.83 -16.29
C GLU A 58 -33.43 -2.27 -16.01
N ALA A 59 -34.22 -3.27 -16.38
CA ALA A 59 -33.84 -4.68 -16.25
C ALA A 59 -32.57 -5.02 -17.05
N ALA A 60 -32.38 -4.42 -18.22
CA ALA A 60 -31.16 -4.56 -19.01
C ALA A 60 -29.94 -3.94 -18.30
N ALA A 61 -30.09 -2.76 -17.69
CA ALA A 61 -29.03 -2.12 -16.91
C ALA A 61 -28.61 -2.98 -15.70
N GLU A 62 -29.58 -3.52 -14.95
CA GLU A 62 -29.32 -4.40 -13.80
C GLU A 62 -28.68 -5.73 -14.19
N SER A 63 -29.13 -6.31 -15.30
CA SER A 63 -28.51 -7.51 -15.89
C SER A 63 -27.07 -7.24 -16.28
N GLY A 64 -26.81 -6.10 -16.94
CA GLY A 64 -25.47 -5.64 -17.29
C GLY A 64 -24.58 -5.48 -16.06
N LEU A 65 -25.05 -4.82 -15.00
CA LEU A 65 -24.31 -4.66 -13.74
C LEU A 65 -23.99 -6.00 -13.08
N SER A 66 -24.96 -6.92 -13.05
CA SER A 66 -24.78 -8.25 -12.46
C SER A 66 -23.74 -9.07 -13.22
N ILE A 67 -23.78 -9.05 -14.56
CA ILE A 67 -22.79 -9.71 -15.41
C ILE A 67 -21.42 -9.03 -15.26
N ALA A 68 -21.37 -7.70 -15.27
CA ALA A 68 -20.13 -6.94 -15.14
C ALA A 68 -19.47 -7.20 -13.78
N PHE A 69 -20.24 -7.24 -12.70
CA PHE A 69 -19.78 -7.58 -11.36
C PHE A 69 -19.28 -9.01 -11.31
N ALA A 70 -20.04 -9.99 -11.82
CA ALA A 70 -19.61 -11.38 -11.90
C ALA A 70 -18.30 -11.53 -12.69
N LYS A 71 -18.12 -10.77 -13.77
CA LYS A 71 -16.89 -10.78 -14.58
C LYS A 71 -15.67 -10.32 -13.79
N MET A 72 -15.80 -9.43 -12.80
CA MET A 72 -14.66 -8.99 -11.96
C MET A 72 -14.10 -10.09 -11.05
N PHE A 73 -14.85 -11.17 -10.82
CA PHE A 73 -14.40 -12.38 -10.12
C PHE A 73 -13.70 -13.38 -11.05
N SER A 74 -13.56 -13.06 -12.32
CA SER A 74 -12.87 -13.86 -13.33
C SER A 74 -11.47 -13.30 -13.61
N PRO A 75 -10.44 -14.14 -13.80
CA PRO A 75 -9.14 -13.71 -14.32
C PRO A 75 -9.24 -13.10 -15.73
N GLY A 76 -10.33 -13.37 -16.47
CA GLY A 76 -10.60 -12.76 -17.77
C GLY A 76 -11.21 -11.36 -17.70
N TRP A 77 -11.28 -10.72 -16.53
CA TRP A 77 -11.69 -9.33 -16.42
C TRP A 77 -10.64 -8.40 -17.05
N PRO A 78 -10.98 -7.63 -18.10
CA PRO A 78 -10.01 -6.80 -18.80
C PRO A 78 -9.55 -5.57 -17.99
N GLY A 79 -10.25 -5.25 -16.89
CA GLY A 79 -9.87 -4.21 -15.96
C GLY A 79 -10.60 -2.87 -16.13
N VAL A 80 -10.17 -1.89 -15.36
CA VAL A 80 -10.67 -0.51 -15.38
C VAL A 80 -10.34 0.18 -16.71
N GLY A 81 -11.23 1.05 -17.17
CA GLY A 81 -11.13 1.78 -18.43
C GLY A 81 -11.70 1.01 -19.62
N THR A 82 -12.30 -0.16 -19.38
CA THR A 82 -12.89 -1.00 -20.42
C THR A 82 -14.42 -0.95 -20.37
N VAL A 83 -15.03 -1.39 -21.47
CA VAL A 83 -16.48 -1.44 -21.66
C VAL A 83 -16.90 -2.88 -21.89
N LEU A 84 -17.91 -3.33 -21.15
CA LEU A 84 -18.59 -4.60 -21.36
C LEU A 84 -19.97 -4.32 -21.95
N ALA A 85 -20.22 -4.78 -23.18
CA ALA A 85 -21.51 -4.65 -23.82
C ALA A 85 -22.10 -6.03 -24.14
N GLY A 86 -23.43 -6.12 -24.14
CA GLY A 86 -24.16 -7.33 -24.42
C GLY A 86 -25.63 -7.09 -24.72
N SER A 87 -26.34 -8.15 -25.06
CA SER A 87 -27.78 -8.13 -25.32
C SER A 87 -28.49 -9.09 -24.38
N CYS A 88 -29.59 -8.62 -23.78
CA CYS A 88 -30.47 -9.44 -22.94
C CYS A 88 -31.55 -10.12 -23.80
N ALA A 89 -32.00 -9.43 -24.85
CA ALA A 89 -32.99 -9.89 -25.82
C ALA A 89 -32.82 -9.11 -27.15
N PRO A 90 -33.48 -9.51 -28.26
CA PRO A 90 -33.26 -8.88 -29.57
C PRO A 90 -33.42 -7.35 -29.64
N ASN A 91 -34.21 -6.77 -28.72
CA ASN A 91 -34.42 -5.32 -28.64
C ASN A 91 -34.01 -4.72 -27.28
N GLU A 92 -33.14 -5.42 -26.54
CA GLU A 92 -32.67 -5.04 -25.22
C GLU A 92 -31.16 -5.27 -25.14
N ALA A 93 -30.43 -4.21 -24.82
CA ALA A 93 -28.98 -4.24 -24.71
C ALA A 93 -28.49 -3.49 -23.48
N PHE A 94 -27.28 -3.80 -23.05
CA PHE A 94 -26.60 -3.11 -21.98
C PHE A 94 -25.17 -2.78 -22.37
N GLU A 95 -24.66 -1.72 -21.76
CA GLU A 95 -23.27 -1.31 -21.79
C GLU A 95 -22.84 -0.97 -20.37
N VAL A 96 -21.72 -1.51 -19.90
CA VAL A 96 -21.16 -1.21 -18.58
C VAL A 96 -19.72 -0.75 -18.72
N VAL A 97 -19.42 0.41 -18.14
CA VAL A 97 -18.07 0.97 -18.11
C VAL A 97 -17.46 0.79 -16.73
N TYR A 98 -16.24 0.27 -16.68
CA TYR A 98 -15.45 0.16 -15.45
C TYR A 98 -14.62 1.43 -15.24
N VAL A 99 -14.90 2.20 -14.19
CA VAL A 99 -14.18 3.44 -13.86
C VAL A 99 -13.41 3.29 -12.56
N ALA A 100 -12.16 3.78 -12.50
CA ALA A 100 -11.34 3.72 -11.28
C ALA A 100 -11.91 4.60 -10.18
N GLY A 101 -11.86 4.08 -8.95
CA GLY A 101 -12.19 4.82 -7.75
C GLY A 101 -13.67 5.07 -7.55
N ASP A 102 -13.94 6.06 -6.72
CA ASP A 102 -15.26 6.48 -6.28
C ASP A 102 -15.29 8.01 -6.27
N ALA A 103 -15.99 8.59 -7.25
CA ALA A 103 -16.07 10.03 -7.43
C ALA A 103 -16.84 10.75 -6.29
N THR A 104 -17.48 10.00 -5.40
CA THR A 104 -18.18 10.55 -4.24
C THR A 104 -17.27 10.74 -3.02
N LEU A 105 -16.04 10.21 -3.05
CA LEU A 105 -15.05 10.40 -1.99
C LEU A 105 -14.21 11.64 -2.29
N GLU A 106 -14.23 12.60 -1.37
CA GLU A 106 -13.36 13.78 -1.41
C GLU A 106 -12.15 13.60 -0.49
N ALA A 107 -11.11 14.43 -0.65
CA ALA A 107 -9.85 14.32 0.08
C ALA A 107 -9.95 14.44 1.62
N GLY A 108 -11.10 14.89 2.15
CA GLY A 108 -11.39 14.94 3.58
C GLY A 108 -12.22 13.77 4.10
N ASP A 109 -12.67 12.86 3.24
CA ASP A 109 -13.49 11.71 3.63
C ASP A 109 -12.64 10.67 4.37
N PRO A 110 -13.09 10.13 5.52
CA PRO A 110 -12.37 9.07 6.23
C PRO A 110 -12.09 7.82 5.40
N ASP A 111 -12.86 7.56 4.33
CA ASP A 111 -12.66 6.44 3.43
C ASP A 111 -11.85 6.79 2.16
N PHE A 112 -11.27 8.00 2.06
CA PHE A 112 -10.55 8.44 0.87
C PHE A 112 -9.33 7.56 0.53
N ASP A 113 -8.71 6.95 1.54
CA ASP A 113 -7.64 5.96 1.38
C ASP A 113 -8.08 4.68 0.65
N ARG A 114 -9.40 4.41 0.59
CA ARG A 114 -9.98 3.27 -0.13
C ARG A 114 -10.21 3.53 -1.61
N TYR A 115 -10.11 4.79 -2.05
CA TYR A 115 -10.23 5.16 -3.47
C TYR A 115 -9.47 4.22 -4.42
N PRO A 116 -8.18 3.91 -4.21
CA PRO A 116 -7.44 3.04 -5.13
C PRO A 116 -7.95 1.61 -5.18
N LEU A 117 -8.76 1.16 -4.21
CA LEU A 117 -9.35 -0.17 -4.10
C LEU A 117 -10.80 -0.22 -4.58
N ARG A 118 -11.40 0.92 -4.95
CA ARG A 118 -12.77 1.00 -5.47
C ARG A 118 -12.81 1.05 -6.99
N VAL A 119 -13.90 0.52 -7.55
CA VAL A 119 -14.24 0.59 -8.97
C VAL A 119 -15.71 0.99 -9.06
N THR A 120 -16.00 1.98 -9.88
CA THR A 120 -17.36 2.42 -10.19
C THR A 120 -17.81 1.76 -11.49
N LEU A 121 -18.86 0.95 -11.42
CA LEU A 121 -19.55 0.35 -12.56
C LEU A 121 -20.67 1.28 -13.00
N LYS A 122 -20.57 1.86 -14.19
CA LYS A 122 -21.63 2.67 -14.78
C LYS A 122 -22.31 1.88 -15.87
N ALA A 123 -23.57 1.50 -15.66
CA ALA A 123 -24.35 0.76 -16.63
C ALA A 123 -25.38 1.63 -17.32
N LYS A 124 -25.52 1.40 -18.62
CA LYS A 124 -26.53 1.98 -19.49
C LYS A 124 -27.33 0.84 -20.12
N GLY A 125 -28.56 0.65 -19.68
CA GLY A 125 -29.51 -0.27 -20.30
C GLY A 125 -30.33 0.45 -21.37
N SER A 126 -30.54 -0.20 -22.50
CA SER A 126 -31.28 0.36 -23.63
C SER A 126 -32.33 -0.65 -24.12
N ALA A 127 -33.57 -0.19 -24.32
CA ALA A 127 -34.64 -1.00 -24.89
C ALA A 127 -35.36 -0.24 -25.99
N TRP A 128 -35.64 -0.90 -27.11
CA TRP A 128 -36.31 -0.30 -28.26
C TRP A 128 -37.40 -1.21 -28.82
N LEU A 129 -38.13 -0.69 -29.80
CA LEU A 129 -39.21 -1.41 -30.46
C LEU A 129 -38.70 -2.06 -31.75
N PRO A 130 -39.27 -3.20 -32.17
CA PRO A 130 -38.85 -3.83 -33.43
C PRO A 130 -38.92 -2.83 -34.60
N GLY A 131 -37.79 -2.60 -35.26
CA GLY A 131 -37.68 -1.65 -36.37
C GLY A 131 -37.48 -0.18 -35.99
N GLU A 132 -37.43 0.16 -34.70
CA GLU A 132 -37.25 1.54 -34.19
C GLU A 132 -36.01 1.64 -33.26
N SER A 133 -34.86 1.09 -33.67
CA SER A 133 -33.63 1.09 -32.85
C SER A 133 -32.99 2.47 -32.65
N GLU A 134 -33.42 3.48 -33.42
CA GLU A 134 -32.89 4.85 -33.36
C GLU A 134 -33.41 5.65 -32.15
N TYR A 135 -34.50 5.19 -31.51
CA TYR A 135 -35.14 5.88 -30.38
C TYR A 135 -35.29 4.96 -29.16
N PRO A 136 -34.19 4.50 -28.55
CA PRO A 136 -34.26 3.62 -27.39
C PRO A 136 -34.74 4.39 -26.15
N SER A 137 -35.48 3.68 -25.28
CA SER A 137 -35.61 4.04 -23.88
C SER A 137 -34.30 3.65 -23.17
N VAL A 138 -33.74 4.57 -22.37
CA VAL A 138 -32.45 4.41 -21.71
C VAL A 138 -32.62 4.53 -20.20
N CYS A 139 -31.95 3.66 -19.45
CA CYS A 139 -31.82 3.73 -18.00
C CYS A 139 -30.34 3.64 -17.61
N GLU A 140 -29.90 4.48 -16.68
CA GLU A 140 -28.55 4.47 -16.15
C GLU A 140 -28.57 4.08 -14.67
N LYS A 141 -27.71 3.12 -14.29
CA LYS A 141 -27.52 2.70 -12.89
C LYS A 141 -26.03 2.62 -12.60
N THR A 142 -25.65 2.93 -11.36
CA THR A 142 -24.23 2.92 -10.95
C THR A 142 -24.03 2.08 -9.69
N TRP A 143 -23.08 1.15 -9.73
CA TRP A 143 -22.63 0.39 -8.55
C TRP A 143 -21.19 0.77 -8.22
N ILE A 144 -20.91 0.95 -6.92
CA ILE A 144 -19.55 1.15 -6.42
C ILE A 144 -19.14 -0.11 -5.69
N VAL A 145 -18.08 -0.73 -6.20
CA VAL A 145 -17.54 -1.98 -5.65
C VAL A 145 -16.15 -1.75 -5.09
N GLU A 146 -15.80 -2.49 -4.05
CA GLU A 146 -14.52 -2.39 -3.35
C GLU A 146 -13.83 -3.74 -3.34
N LEU A 147 -12.54 -3.75 -3.64
CA LEU A 147 -11.70 -4.94 -3.55
C LEU A 147 -11.62 -5.40 -2.09
N GLU A 148 -11.76 -6.70 -1.89
CA GLU A 148 -11.45 -7.38 -0.64
C GLU A 148 -10.12 -8.14 -0.81
N PRO A 149 -8.98 -7.58 -0.35
CA PRO A 149 -7.70 -8.24 -0.53
C PRO A 149 -7.66 -9.57 0.22
N ARG A 150 -7.36 -10.67 -0.48
CA ARG A 150 -7.28 -12.01 0.12
C ARG A 150 -5.91 -12.66 0.00
N ALA A 151 -5.07 -12.16 -0.90
CA ALA A 151 -3.68 -12.56 -1.04
C ALA A 151 -2.82 -11.39 -1.52
N LEU A 152 -1.53 -11.49 -1.22
CA LEU A 152 -0.49 -10.64 -1.79
C LEU A 152 0.10 -11.33 -3.02
N SER A 153 0.76 -10.56 -3.88
CA SER A 153 1.54 -11.13 -4.98
C SER A 153 2.69 -12.02 -4.46
N PRO A 154 3.20 -12.97 -5.28
CA PRO A 154 4.31 -13.82 -4.87
C PRO A 154 5.54 -13.01 -4.46
N GLU A 155 6.22 -13.49 -3.43
CA GLU A 155 7.43 -12.90 -2.87
C GLU A 155 8.66 -13.75 -3.22
N PRO A 156 9.89 -13.22 -3.08
CA PRO A 156 11.09 -14.01 -3.26
C PRO A 156 11.10 -15.26 -2.35
N LEU A 157 11.68 -16.36 -2.83
CA LEU A 157 11.63 -17.67 -2.19
C LEU A 157 12.06 -17.63 -0.70
N ASP A 158 13.08 -16.85 -0.37
CA ASP A 158 13.64 -16.75 0.98
C ASP A 158 13.01 -15.64 1.85
N TRP A 159 11.96 -14.98 1.39
CA TRP A 159 11.41 -13.79 2.03
C TRP A 159 10.90 -14.02 3.46
N ASP A 160 10.19 -15.13 3.71
CA ASP A 160 9.78 -15.53 5.06
C ASP A 160 10.99 -15.73 6.00
N THR A 161 12.12 -16.19 5.45
CA THR A 161 13.36 -16.32 6.23
C THR A 161 13.98 -14.96 6.53
N ILE A 162 14.01 -14.05 5.55
CA ILE A 162 14.59 -12.70 5.71
C ILE A 162 13.84 -11.91 6.79
N GLN A 163 12.51 -11.93 6.77
CA GLN A 163 11.66 -11.14 7.69
C GLN A 163 11.73 -11.56 9.16
N LYS A 164 12.22 -12.78 9.46
CA LYS A 164 12.38 -13.27 10.84
C LYS A 164 13.44 -12.52 11.65
N TYR A 165 14.27 -11.70 11.00
CA TYR A 165 15.41 -11.03 11.62
C TYR A 165 15.30 -9.52 11.52
N THR A 166 15.72 -8.80 12.58
CA THR A 166 15.86 -7.34 12.53
C THR A 166 16.92 -6.94 11.51
N ILE A 167 18.03 -7.70 11.49
CA ILE A 167 19.10 -7.58 10.50
C ILE A 167 19.33 -8.93 9.84
N TYR A 168 19.28 -8.95 8.51
CA TYR A 168 19.61 -10.11 7.69
C TYR A 168 20.71 -9.79 6.68
N GLN A 169 21.81 -10.54 6.71
CA GLN A 169 22.85 -10.44 5.71
C GLN A 169 22.52 -11.30 4.49
N THR A 170 22.61 -10.72 3.29
CA THR A 170 22.37 -11.40 2.02
C THR A 170 23.65 -11.83 1.28
N GLY A 171 24.81 -11.28 1.67
CA GLY A 171 26.11 -11.52 1.02
C GLY A 171 27.16 -12.16 1.93
N SER A 172 28.37 -12.35 1.42
CA SER A 172 29.47 -13.05 2.11
C SER A 172 30.52 -12.13 2.73
N ASP A 173 30.32 -10.81 2.69
CA ASP A 173 31.30 -9.85 3.20
C ASP A 173 31.36 -9.82 4.73
N THR A 174 32.51 -9.45 5.29
CA THR A 174 32.63 -9.29 6.75
C THR A 174 31.88 -8.06 7.24
N ASN A 175 31.06 -8.26 8.28
CA ASN A 175 30.32 -7.19 8.95
C ASN A 175 31.13 -6.59 10.09
N ARG A 176 30.97 -5.27 10.31
CA ARG A 176 31.71 -4.53 11.35
C ARG A 176 30.73 -3.67 12.16
N PHE A 177 30.72 -3.87 13.46
CA PHE A 177 29.88 -3.13 14.40
C PHE A 177 30.75 -2.48 15.46
N ASN A 178 31.14 -1.22 15.26
CA ASN A 178 31.80 -0.45 16.32
C ASN A 178 30.80 0.05 17.35
N ILE A 179 31.26 0.16 18.59
CA ILE A 179 30.46 0.65 19.70
C ILE A 179 30.49 2.18 19.78
N PRO A 180 29.48 2.80 20.41
CA PRO A 180 28.22 2.21 20.84
C PRO A 180 27.20 2.20 19.69
N CYS A 181 26.65 1.02 19.46
CA CYS A 181 25.51 0.76 18.58
C CYS A 181 24.64 -0.29 19.25
N GLN A 182 23.42 -0.48 18.77
CA GLN A 182 22.53 -1.51 19.27
C GLN A 182 21.62 -2.06 18.19
N VAL A 183 21.52 -3.39 18.15
CA VAL A 183 20.56 -4.13 17.35
C VAL A 183 19.69 -4.93 18.29
N GLU A 184 18.40 -4.60 18.29
CA GLU A 184 17.39 -5.24 19.09
C GLU A 184 16.70 -6.36 18.32
N GLY A 185 16.58 -7.53 18.94
CA GLY A 185 15.97 -8.70 18.32
C GLY A 185 16.97 -9.63 17.61
N PRO A 186 16.47 -10.66 16.91
CA PRO A 186 17.30 -11.67 16.28
C PRO A 186 18.01 -11.13 15.04
N VAL A 187 19.25 -11.57 14.82
CA VAL A 187 20.07 -11.19 13.66
C VAL A 187 20.64 -12.42 12.97
N ARG A 188 20.81 -12.32 11.65
CA ARG A 188 21.37 -13.38 10.80
C ARG A 188 22.50 -12.84 9.95
N PHE A 189 23.68 -13.42 10.12
CA PHE A 189 24.87 -13.15 9.31
C PHE A 189 25.26 -14.39 8.50
N GLN A 190 25.71 -14.19 7.26
CA GLN A 190 26.20 -15.26 6.37
C GLN A 190 27.73 -15.32 6.35
N SER A 191 28.40 -14.41 7.05
CA SER A 191 29.86 -14.27 7.09
C SER A 191 30.36 -13.90 8.49
N ALA A 192 31.64 -13.54 8.59
CA ALA A 192 32.29 -13.07 9.80
C ALA A 192 31.64 -11.78 10.32
N VAL A 193 31.59 -11.65 11.66
CA VAL A 193 31.06 -10.48 12.37
C VAL A 193 32.10 -9.98 13.35
N ARG A 194 32.56 -8.75 13.16
CA ARG A 194 33.50 -8.11 14.07
C ARG A 194 32.80 -7.10 14.95
N VAL A 195 32.90 -7.30 16.27
CA VAL A 195 32.25 -6.44 17.28
C VAL A 195 33.29 -5.59 17.98
N ALA A 196 33.19 -4.27 17.89
CA ALA A 196 34.20 -3.34 18.39
C ALA A 196 35.62 -3.61 17.82
N PRO A 197 35.79 -3.74 16.49
CA PRO A 197 37.10 -4.07 15.91
C PRO A 197 38.15 -2.95 16.02
N ASP A 198 37.76 -1.68 16.07
CA ASP A 198 38.70 -0.55 16.00
C ASP A 198 39.05 0.00 17.38
N TYR A 199 38.11 -0.04 18.32
CA TYR A 199 38.33 0.29 19.72
C TYR A 199 37.27 -0.42 20.59
N PRO A 200 37.53 -0.61 21.89
CA PRO A 200 38.80 -0.36 22.59
C PRO A 200 39.92 -1.35 22.20
N THR A 201 41.15 -1.15 22.70
CA THR A 201 42.24 -2.14 22.59
C THR A 201 41.90 -3.42 23.38
N SER A 202 42.66 -4.52 23.23
CA SER A 202 42.27 -5.88 23.68
C SER A 202 41.76 -5.97 25.13
N ASN A 203 42.56 -5.57 26.12
CA ASN A 203 42.17 -5.65 27.54
C ASN A 203 41.03 -4.68 27.89
N PRO A 204 41.08 -3.39 27.46
CA PRO A 204 39.96 -2.48 27.61
C PRO A 204 38.67 -2.96 26.94
N ARG A 205 38.75 -3.65 25.80
CA ARG A 205 37.61 -4.20 25.06
C ARG A 205 36.96 -5.32 25.85
N TYR A 206 37.74 -6.20 26.45
CA TYR A 206 37.22 -7.21 27.40
C TYR A 206 36.46 -6.55 28.56
N GLN A 207 37.09 -5.60 29.27
CA GLN A 207 36.46 -4.94 30.42
C GLN A 207 35.20 -4.18 29.99
N TYR A 208 35.25 -3.47 28.86
CA TYR A 208 34.12 -2.71 28.35
C TYR A 208 32.94 -3.63 28.03
N LEU A 209 33.15 -4.66 27.20
CA LEU A 209 32.07 -5.55 26.76
C LEU A 209 31.49 -6.39 27.92
N SER A 210 32.32 -6.87 28.84
CA SER A 210 31.86 -7.59 30.04
C SER A 210 31.07 -6.70 30.99
N ASP A 211 31.50 -5.46 31.19
CA ASP A 211 30.77 -4.51 32.04
C ASP A 211 29.44 -4.07 31.41
N LEU A 212 29.29 -4.01 30.07
CA LEU A 212 27.98 -3.79 29.45
C LEU A 212 26.96 -4.86 29.86
N TYR A 213 27.39 -6.13 29.93
CA TYR A 213 26.53 -7.20 30.42
C TYR A 213 26.30 -7.10 31.94
N ALA A 214 27.32 -6.79 32.72
CA ALA A 214 27.20 -6.63 34.17
C ALA A 214 26.26 -5.46 34.54
N MET A 215 26.28 -4.37 33.77
CA MET A 215 25.35 -3.25 33.87
C MET A 215 23.90 -3.71 33.67
N LYS A 216 23.63 -4.49 32.62
CA LYS A 216 22.30 -5.07 32.39
C LYS A 216 21.84 -5.91 33.57
N GLN A 217 22.70 -6.77 34.12
CA GLN A 217 22.37 -7.60 35.29
C GLN A 217 22.07 -6.76 36.54
N ALA A 218 22.68 -5.58 36.66
CA ALA A 218 22.45 -4.65 37.76
C ALA A 218 21.25 -3.71 37.55
N GLY A 219 20.44 -3.92 36.50
CA GLY A 219 19.22 -3.15 36.24
C GLY A 219 19.39 -1.86 35.43
N TYR A 220 20.59 -1.60 34.90
CA TYR A 220 20.79 -0.50 33.94
C TYR A 220 20.20 -0.87 32.57
N PRO A 221 19.90 0.13 31.70
CA PRO A 221 19.50 -0.15 30.32
C PRO A 221 20.53 -1.01 29.58
N ASP A 222 20.05 -1.91 28.71
CA ASP A 222 20.91 -2.77 27.90
C ASP A 222 21.59 -1.91 26.82
N TYR A 223 22.92 -1.73 26.90
CA TYR A 223 23.73 -0.99 25.93
C TYR A 223 24.60 -1.90 25.06
N ARG A 224 24.34 -3.22 25.08
CA ARG A 224 25.09 -4.18 24.27
C ARG A 224 24.79 -3.99 22.77
N PRO A 225 25.78 -4.22 21.87
CA PRO A 225 25.58 -4.19 20.42
C PRO A 225 24.47 -5.10 19.91
N PHE A 226 24.26 -6.24 20.56
CA PHE A 226 23.20 -7.19 20.22
C PHE A 226 22.43 -7.54 21.49
N THR A 227 21.10 -7.40 21.45
CA THR A 227 20.26 -7.79 22.60
C THR A 227 19.55 -9.13 22.40
N GLY A 228 19.33 -9.54 21.14
CA GLY A 228 18.74 -10.83 20.77
C GLY A 228 19.76 -11.86 20.28
N THR A 229 19.24 -12.96 19.71
CA THR A 229 20.05 -14.09 19.24
C THR A 229 20.82 -13.76 17.96
N VAL A 230 22.12 -14.06 17.96
CA VAL A 230 23.00 -13.93 16.79
C VAL A 230 23.15 -15.29 16.11
N ARG A 231 22.72 -15.37 14.85
CA ARG A 231 22.90 -16.56 14.01
C ARG A 231 24.01 -16.33 12.98
N TRP A 232 25.03 -17.17 12.99
CA TRP A 232 26.22 -16.96 12.16
C TRP A 232 26.98 -18.25 11.83
N PRO A 233 27.83 -18.24 10.78
CA PRO A 233 28.78 -19.32 10.53
C PRO A 233 29.93 -19.26 11.54
N ALA A 234 29.87 -20.08 12.59
CA ALA A 234 30.88 -20.08 13.66
C ALA A 234 32.30 -20.41 13.16
N TYR A 235 32.43 -21.23 12.11
CA TYR A 235 33.71 -21.60 11.52
C TYR A 235 34.41 -20.46 10.75
N LEU A 236 33.70 -19.36 10.45
CA LEU A 236 34.26 -18.15 9.83
C LEU A 236 34.69 -17.10 10.86
N GLN A 237 34.44 -17.32 12.16
CA GLN A 237 34.75 -16.36 13.20
C GLN A 237 36.17 -16.56 13.72
N THR A 238 36.83 -15.45 14.08
CA THR A 238 38.08 -15.51 14.82
C THR A 238 37.83 -15.77 16.31
N LEU A 239 38.85 -16.22 17.06
CA LEU A 239 38.74 -16.36 18.51
C LEU A 239 38.37 -15.04 19.20
N ASP A 240 38.88 -13.92 18.70
CA ASP A 240 38.58 -12.59 19.24
C ASP A 240 37.10 -12.21 19.04
N ASP A 241 36.53 -12.56 17.88
CA ASP A 241 35.12 -12.30 17.57
C ASP A 241 34.18 -13.18 18.42
N LEU A 242 34.54 -14.45 18.61
CA LEU A 242 33.83 -15.38 19.51
C LEU A 242 33.85 -14.88 20.96
N ASN A 243 35.03 -14.47 21.43
CA ASN A 243 35.21 -13.93 22.78
C ASN A 243 34.40 -12.65 23.00
N ALA A 244 34.33 -11.75 22.02
CA ALA A 244 33.55 -10.53 22.13
C ALA A 244 32.05 -10.79 22.39
N LEU A 245 31.45 -11.77 21.70
CA LEU A 245 30.05 -12.16 21.95
C LEU A 245 29.87 -12.89 23.28
N LEU A 246 30.86 -13.68 23.70
CA LEU A 246 30.87 -14.33 25.01
C LEU A 246 30.89 -13.31 26.15
N TRP A 247 31.74 -12.28 26.06
CA TRP A 247 31.84 -11.22 27.08
C TRP A 247 30.55 -10.41 27.18
N LEU A 248 29.86 -10.20 26.06
CA LEU A 248 28.53 -9.58 26.05
C LEU A 248 27.41 -10.51 26.56
N ASN A 249 27.71 -11.79 26.78
CA ASN A 249 26.75 -12.86 27.08
C ASN A 249 25.53 -12.83 26.13
N VAL A 250 25.81 -12.82 24.82
CA VAL A 250 24.80 -12.84 23.76
C VAL A 250 24.53 -14.28 23.35
N SER A 251 23.25 -14.63 23.15
CA SER A 251 22.88 -15.94 22.64
C SER A 251 23.37 -16.10 21.20
N VAL A 252 24.16 -17.15 20.94
CA VAL A 252 24.71 -17.45 19.62
C VAL A 252 24.22 -18.81 19.15
N ILE A 253 23.78 -18.90 17.89
CA ILE A 253 23.42 -20.16 17.25
C ILE A 253 24.28 -20.32 16.00
N PRO A 254 25.17 -21.34 15.95
CA PRO A 254 25.95 -21.62 14.76
C PRO A 254 25.04 -22.16 13.65
N VAL A 255 25.19 -21.62 12.44
CA VAL A 255 24.42 -22.00 11.25
C VAL A 255 25.31 -21.86 10.01
N LEU A 256 25.14 -22.72 9.02
CA LEU A 256 25.86 -22.61 7.74
C LEU A 256 25.38 -21.38 6.95
N PRO A 257 26.21 -20.75 6.09
CA PRO A 257 25.74 -19.71 5.19
C PRO A 257 24.61 -20.21 4.28
N GLN A 258 23.57 -19.39 4.13
CA GLN A 258 22.46 -19.59 3.19
C GLN A 258 22.19 -18.25 2.53
N TYR A 259 22.70 -18.08 1.31
CA TYR A 259 22.48 -16.87 0.53
C TYR A 259 21.06 -16.88 -0.07
N PRO A 260 20.40 -15.72 -0.21
CA PRO A 260 19.11 -15.64 -0.85
C PRO A 260 19.14 -16.19 -2.28
N ALA A 261 18.02 -16.77 -2.71
CA ALA A 261 17.77 -17.17 -4.07
C ALA A 261 17.87 -15.97 -5.03
N GLY A 262 18.16 -16.28 -6.30
CA GLY A 262 18.44 -15.27 -7.33
C GLY A 262 17.23 -14.44 -7.77
N ASP A 263 16.04 -14.71 -7.23
CA ASP A 263 14.79 -13.97 -7.44
C ASP A 263 14.68 -12.73 -6.54
N LEU A 264 15.47 -12.62 -5.47
CA LEU A 264 15.65 -11.37 -4.74
C LEU A 264 16.54 -10.42 -5.54
N GLN A 265 15.92 -9.56 -6.36
CA GLN A 265 16.62 -8.60 -7.21
C GLN A 265 16.21 -7.16 -6.96
N SER A 266 17.18 -6.24 -7.11
CA SER A 266 16.90 -4.80 -7.05
C SER A 266 16.18 -4.36 -8.33
N PRO A 267 15.04 -3.67 -8.25
CA PRO A 267 14.36 -3.19 -9.45
C PRO A 267 15.23 -2.18 -10.19
N THR A 268 15.50 -2.43 -11.48
CA THR A 268 16.35 -1.57 -12.31
C THR A 268 15.58 -0.48 -13.04
N THR A 269 14.27 -0.69 -13.24
CA THR A 269 13.36 0.26 -13.87
C THR A 269 11.99 0.18 -13.21
N LEU A 270 11.39 1.33 -12.93
CA LEU A 270 10.01 1.41 -12.49
C LEU A 270 9.41 2.74 -12.95
N SER A 271 8.50 2.69 -13.92
CA SER A 271 7.81 3.87 -14.45
C SER A 271 6.32 3.89 -14.10
N GLN A 272 5.72 2.71 -13.94
CA GLN A 272 4.30 2.55 -13.67
C GLN A 272 4.05 1.32 -12.79
N TYR A 273 2.92 1.30 -12.10
CA TYR A 273 2.49 0.16 -11.29
C TYR A 273 0.97 0.06 -11.19
N ARG A 274 0.49 -1.11 -10.74
CA ARG A 274 -0.90 -1.36 -10.39
C ARG A 274 -0.97 -1.91 -8.96
N VAL A 275 -2.04 -1.56 -8.25
CA VAL A 275 -2.30 -2.08 -6.89
C VAL A 275 -2.85 -3.51 -6.94
N TYR A 276 -3.67 -3.83 -7.93
CA TYR A 276 -4.24 -5.17 -8.19
C TYR A 276 -4.40 -5.41 -9.70
N PRO A 277 -4.52 -6.67 -10.16
CA PRO A 277 -4.70 -7.00 -11.57
C PRO A 277 -5.95 -6.36 -12.18
N GLY A 278 -5.82 -5.72 -13.33
CA GLY A 278 -6.93 -4.97 -13.95
C GLY A 278 -7.24 -3.62 -13.32
N GLY A 279 -6.62 -3.23 -12.20
CA GLY A 279 -6.78 -1.90 -11.60
C GLY A 279 -6.14 -0.77 -12.40
N PRO A 280 -6.38 0.51 -12.09
CA PRO A 280 -5.75 1.64 -12.80
C PRO A 280 -4.21 1.56 -12.76
N LEU A 281 -3.59 2.12 -13.82
CA LEU A 281 -2.15 2.21 -13.95
C LEU A 281 -1.67 3.55 -13.43
N TYR A 282 -0.85 3.53 -12.39
CA TYR A 282 -0.31 4.73 -11.74
C TYR A 282 1.10 5.00 -12.25
N ALA A 283 1.40 6.27 -12.56
CA ALA A 283 2.75 6.69 -12.91
C ALA A 283 3.61 6.83 -11.66
N VAL A 284 4.86 6.37 -11.71
CA VAL A 284 5.82 6.51 -10.60
C VAL A 284 6.61 7.79 -10.76
N PRO A 285 6.47 8.77 -9.84
CA PRO A 285 7.22 10.01 -9.91
C PRO A 285 8.73 9.76 -9.82
N GLN A 286 9.49 10.47 -10.67
CA GLN A 286 10.95 10.42 -10.69
C GLN A 286 11.52 11.43 -9.69
N LEU A 287 12.45 10.99 -8.86
CA LEU A 287 13.09 11.86 -7.88
C LEU A 287 14.33 12.57 -8.45
N PRO A 288 14.57 13.83 -8.05
CA PRO A 288 15.82 14.53 -8.34
C PRO A 288 17.02 13.88 -7.62
N ALA A 289 18.23 14.34 -7.94
CA ALA A 289 19.46 13.85 -7.31
C ALA A 289 19.60 14.16 -5.84
N THR A 290 18.93 15.22 -5.42
CA THR A 290 19.02 15.74 -4.06
C THR A 290 17.63 16.10 -3.59
N LEU A 291 17.32 15.72 -2.36
CA LEU A 291 16.11 16.11 -1.65
C LEU A 291 16.52 16.93 -0.43
N ALA A 292 15.88 18.09 -0.26
CA ALA A 292 16.03 18.98 0.88
C ALA A 292 14.70 19.71 1.08
N ASP A 293 14.31 19.98 2.34
CA ASP A 293 13.14 20.78 2.69
C ASP A 293 11.85 20.34 1.97
N VAL A 294 11.64 19.02 1.89
CA VAL A 294 10.53 18.43 1.14
C VAL A 294 9.75 17.46 2.01
N SER A 295 8.42 17.56 1.91
CA SER A 295 7.50 16.54 2.42
C SER A 295 6.81 15.83 1.28
N MET A 296 6.87 14.50 1.27
CA MET A 296 6.24 13.66 0.27
C MET A 296 5.32 12.63 0.96
N ALA A 297 4.15 12.41 0.38
CA ALA A 297 3.13 11.50 0.92
C ALA A 297 2.47 10.72 -0.22
N PRO A 298 1.77 9.61 0.07
CA PRO A 298 0.92 8.96 -0.93
C PRO A 298 -0.28 9.86 -1.30
N ASP A 299 -0.79 9.68 -2.51
CA ASP A 299 -2.03 10.28 -2.99
C ASP A 299 -2.95 9.14 -3.47
N PRO A 300 -4.10 8.89 -2.83
CA PRO A 300 -5.01 7.81 -3.21
C PRO A 300 -5.43 7.80 -4.69
N VAL A 301 -5.42 8.96 -5.36
CA VAL A 301 -5.84 9.11 -6.76
C VAL A 301 -4.68 8.92 -7.74
N THR A 302 -3.50 9.46 -7.43
CA THR A 302 -2.39 9.51 -8.40
C THR A 302 -1.20 8.61 -8.03
N ASN A 303 -0.95 8.36 -6.75
CA ASN A 303 0.16 7.55 -6.24
C ASN A 303 -0.21 6.88 -4.89
N PRO A 304 -1.16 5.94 -4.87
CA PRO A 304 -1.71 5.40 -3.62
C PRO A 304 -0.70 4.65 -2.75
N CYS A 305 0.37 4.09 -3.33
CA CYS A 305 1.40 3.39 -2.59
C CYS A 305 2.54 4.33 -2.14
N GLY A 306 2.50 5.61 -2.54
CA GLY A 306 3.62 6.53 -2.34
C GLY A 306 4.90 5.98 -2.94
N LEU A 307 4.84 5.37 -4.13
CA LEU A 307 5.99 4.82 -4.82
C LEU A 307 6.74 5.93 -5.56
N TYR A 308 8.05 6.01 -5.35
CA TYR A 308 8.94 6.95 -6.01
C TYR A 308 10.16 6.20 -6.54
N PHE A 309 10.68 6.63 -7.69
CA PHE A 309 11.81 5.97 -8.33
C PHE A 309 12.91 6.96 -8.66
N ARG A 310 14.15 6.48 -8.58
CA ARG A 310 15.32 7.21 -9.06
C ARG A 310 16.30 6.29 -9.76
N SER A 311 16.63 6.65 -10.99
CA SER A 311 17.82 6.12 -11.66
C SER A 311 19.07 6.86 -11.15
N GLY A 312 20.08 6.11 -10.71
CA GLY A 312 21.31 6.63 -10.13
C GLY A 312 21.22 6.86 -8.62
N SER A 313 22.14 7.67 -8.08
CA SER A 313 22.27 7.89 -6.63
C SER A 313 21.42 9.05 -6.13
N LEU A 314 20.90 8.94 -4.91
CA LEU A 314 20.07 9.92 -4.21
C LEU A 314 20.81 10.50 -2.99
N THR A 315 20.82 11.82 -2.83
CA THR A 315 21.29 12.47 -1.60
C THR A 315 20.11 13.08 -0.86
N ILE A 316 19.95 12.70 0.41
CA ILE A 316 18.92 13.20 1.31
C ILE A 316 19.56 14.18 2.30
N GLN A 317 19.19 15.46 2.19
CA GLN A 317 19.68 16.57 3.00
C GLN A 317 18.67 16.89 4.12
N ASP A 318 18.66 18.14 4.59
CA ASP A 318 17.92 18.54 5.78
C ASP A 318 16.40 18.54 5.54
N ASN A 319 15.64 18.31 6.61
CA ASN A 319 14.19 18.47 6.66
C ASN A 319 13.41 17.67 5.61
N VAL A 320 13.87 16.44 5.33
CA VAL A 320 13.17 15.54 4.40
C VAL A 320 12.23 14.63 5.20
N GLN A 321 10.94 14.77 4.93
CA GLN A 321 9.89 13.94 5.52
C GLN A 321 9.19 13.18 4.42
N TRP A 322 9.17 11.85 4.49
CA TRP A 322 8.57 11.10 3.42
C TRP A 322 7.88 9.82 3.90
N THR A 323 6.64 9.66 3.45
CA THR A 323 5.81 8.48 3.68
C THR A 323 5.58 7.76 2.36
N GLY A 324 6.12 6.55 2.19
CA GLY A 324 6.06 5.80 0.92
C GLY A 324 7.13 4.70 0.78
N SER A 325 7.31 4.26 -0.47
CA SER A 325 8.41 3.40 -0.94
C SER A 325 9.29 4.06 -2.00
N VAL A 326 10.61 4.02 -1.83
CA VAL A 326 11.59 4.68 -2.71
C VAL A 326 12.54 3.61 -3.20
N ILE A 327 12.65 3.53 -4.52
CA ILE A 327 13.54 2.61 -5.20
C ILE A 327 14.60 3.44 -5.92
N VAL A 328 15.86 3.22 -5.56
CA VAL A 328 17.03 3.94 -6.07
C VAL A 328 17.99 2.93 -6.66
N THR A 329 18.33 3.03 -7.93
CA THR A 329 19.25 2.04 -8.55
C THR A 329 20.71 2.22 -8.13
N GLY A 330 21.07 3.41 -7.65
CA GLY A 330 22.39 3.75 -7.13
C GLY A 330 22.48 3.80 -5.60
N ASP A 331 23.40 4.64 -5.13
CA ASP A 331 23.66 4.83 -3.70
C ASP A 331 22.66 5.84 -3.10
N VAL A 332 22.22 5.60 -1.87
CA VAL A 332 21.47 6.57 -1.08
C VAL A 332 22.40 7.12 -0.01
N ILE A 333 22.55 8.44 0.02
CA ILE A 333 23.41 9.15 0.97
C ILE A 333 22.54 10.05 1.82
N ILE A 334 22.42 9.77 3.11
CA ILE A 334 21.71 10.62 4.07
C ILE A 334 22.75 11.54 4.72
N SER A 335 22.79 12.79 4.29
CA SER A 335 23.74 13.80 4.77
C SER A 335 23.14 14.85 5.69
N GLY A 336 21.85 15.15 5.54
CA GLY A 336 21.19 16.15 6.39
C GLY A 336 20.66 15.61 7.71
N SER A 337 20.04 16.50 8.48
CA SER A 337 19.39 16.29 9.77
C SER A 337 17.87 16.41 9.64
N ASN A 338 17.14 15.96 10.65
CA ASN A 338 15.67 15.98 10.64
C ASN A 338 15.07 15.23 9.43
N VAL A 339 15.58 14.01 9.20
CA VAL A 339 15.15 13.13 8.11
C VAL A 339 14.27 12.04 8.69
N SER A 340 13.03 11.92 8.22
CA SER A 340 12.16 10.79 8.61
C SER A 340 11.53 10.14 7.39
N LEU A 341 11.84 8.85 7.21
CA LEU A 341 11.33 8.00 6.14
C LEU A 341 10.41 6.95 6.77
N ARG A 342 9.18 6.82 6.28
CA ARG A 342 8.18 5.87 6.80
C ARG A 342 7.50 5.13 5.65
N ALA A 343 7.29 3.83 5.80
CA ALA A 343 6.45 3.09 4.84
C ALA A 343 4.96 3.51 4.95
N VAL A 344 4.23 3.38 3.84
CA VAL A 344 2.77 3.52 3.82
C VAL A 344 2.13 2.23 4.31
N GLN A 345 1.20 2.35 5.25
CA GLN A 345 0.35 1.23 5.69
C GLN A 345 -0.78 1.04 4.69
N MET A 346 -0.70 -0.07 3.96
CA MET A 346 -1.75 -0.50 3.05
C MET A 346 -2.72 -1.45 3.76
N ARG A 347 -3.89 -1.64 3.15
CA ARG A 347 -4.92 -2.52 3.67
C ARG A 347 -4.41 -3.95 3.86
N SER A 348 -4.76 -4.53 5.01
CA SER A 348 -4.45 -5.93 5.32
C SER A 348 -5.20 -6.90 4.39
N ILE A 349 -4.73 -8.14 4.32
CA ILE A 349 -5.47 -9.21 3.62
C ILE A 349 -6.48 -9.85 4.58
N SER A 350 -7.56 -10.45 4.09
CA SER A 350 -8.61 -11.02 4.96
C SER A 350 -8.10 -12.15 5.89
N ALA A 351 -7.03 -12.85 5.50
CA ALA A 351 -6.43 -13.92 6.29
C ALA A 351 -5.47 -13.42 7.39
N ASP A 352 -4.93 -12.20 7.25
CA ASP A 352 -3.97 -11.61 8.19
C ASP A 352 -4.32 -10.14 8.44
N LYS A 353 -4.59 -9.79 9.70
CA LYS A 353 -4.97 -8.43 10.11
C LYS A 353 -3.79 -7.47 10.19
N ASN A 354 -2.56 -7.95 10.01
CA ASN A 354 -1.38 -7.09 9.98
C ASN A 354 -1.47 -6.12 8.79
N ALA A 355 -1.14 -4.85 9.03
CA ALA A 355 -1.04 -3.88 7.94
C ALA A 355 0.07 -4.31 6.98
N VAL A 356 -0.14 -4.09 5.69
CA VAL A 356 0.84 -4.45 4.67
C VAL A 356 1.71 -3.24 4.36
N GLU A 357 3.02 -3.39 4.43
CA GLU A 357 3.97 -2.31 4.09
C GLU A 357 4.91 -2.77 2.98
N LEU A 358 5.07 -1.93 1.96
CA LEU A 358 6.16 -2.07 0.99
C LEU A 358 7.49 -1.61 1.62
N PRO A 359 8.65 -1.95 1.02
CA PRO A 359 9.93 -1.48 1.53
C PRO A 359 9.97 0.04 1.54
N VAL A 360 10.36 0.65 2.67
CA VAL A 360 10.53 2.11 2.73
C VAL A 360 11.73 2.55 1.89
N LEU A 361 12.75 1.71 1.75
CA LEU A 361 13.92 2.06 0.94
C LEU A 361 14.51 0.83 0.27
N VAL A 362 14.69 0.91 -1.04
CA VAL A 362 15.47 -0.05 -1.82
C VAL A 362 16.61 0.69 -2.52
N CYS A 363 17.84 0.25 -2.30
CA CYS A 363 19.02 0.89 -2.90
C CYS A 363 20.18 -0.07 -3.15
N LYS A 364 21.21 0.39 -3.87
CA LYS A 364 22.47 -0.35 -3.97
C LYS A 364 23.24 -0.27 -2.65
N ASN A 365 23.63 0.93 -2.21
CA ASN A 365 24.27 1.14 -0.92
C ASN A 365 23.53 2.23 -0.15
N LEU A 366 23.41 2.09 1.17
CA LEU A 366 22.93 3.14 2.06
C LEU A 366 24.11 3.68 2.86
N ARG A 367 24.42 4.96 2.72
CA ARG A 367 25.43 5.66 3.51
C ARG A 367 24.76 6.72 4.36
N VAL A 368 25.06 6.71 5.65
CA VAL A 368 24.58 7.71 6.59
C VAL A 368 25.78 8.50 7.08
N GLU A 369 25.85 9.76 6.68
CA GLU A 369 26.90 10.70 7.08
C GLU A 369 26.64 11.25 8.50
N PRO A 370 27.57 11.99 9.11
CA PRO A 370 27.36 12.61 10.43
C PRO A 370 26.15 13.55 10.49
N GLY A 371 25.43 13.59 11.62
CA GLY A 371 24.29 14.50 11.88
C GLY A 371 23.22 13.90 12.80
N THR A 372 22.10 14.62 13.01
CA THR A 372 21.14 14.32 14.09
C THR A 372 19.69 14.18 13.61
N GLY A 373 18.88 13.41 14.35
CA GLY A 373 17.43 13.34 14.14
C GLY A 373 17.05 12.60 12.87
N ARG A 374 17.59 11.39 12.67
CA ARG A 374 17.30 10.55 11.50
C ARG A 374 16.51 9.32 11.91
N GLN A 375 15.41 9.07 11.21
CA GLN A 375 14.55 7.95 11.49
C GLN A 375 14.11 7.26 10.20
N ILE A 376 14.22 5.94 10.18
CA ILE A 376 13.73 5.11 9.08
C ILE A 376 12.81 4.06 9.69
N GLU A 377 11.52 4.14 9.38
CA GLU A 377 10.52 3.17 9.82
C GLU A 377 10.00 2.35 8.63
N GLY A 378 10.11 1.04 8.73
CA GLY A 378 9.71 0.10 7.69
C GLY A 378 10.86 -0.83 7.30
N LEU A 379 10.75 -1.45 6.12
CA LEU A 379 11.77 -2.35 5.61
C LEU A 379 12.78 -1.64 4.71
N VAL A 380 14.07 -1.81 5.00
CA VAL A 380 15.18 -1.32 4.17
C VAL A 380 15.90 -2.48 3.49
N GLY A 381 15.93 -2.46 2.16
CA GLY A 381 16.69 -3.40 1.34
C GLY A 381 17.88 -2.73 0.64
N ALA A 382 19.09 -2.99 1.11
CA ALA A 382 20.31 -2.58 0.42
C ALA A 382 20.92 -3.79 -0.31
N PHE A 383 21.14 -3.69 -1.62
CA PHE A 383 21.76 -4.79 -2.39
C PHE A 383 23.29 -4.79 -2.33
N GLY A 384 23.85 -3.94 -1.48
CA GLY A 384 25.27 -3.76 -1.21
C GLY A 384 25.46 -3.46 0.28
N GLU A 385 26.16 -2.38 0.58
CA GLU A 385 26.55 -2.01 1.94
C GLU A 385 25.57 -1.03 2.60
N ILE A 386 25.24 -1.27 3.87
CA ILE A 386 24.72 -0.25 4.78
C ILE A 386 25.88 0.23 5.65
N GLN A 387 26.25 1.49 5.46
CA GLN A 387 27.37 2.13 6.14
C GLN A 387 26.89 3.32 6.98
N ILE A 388 27.14 3.27 8.29
CA ILE A 388 27.07 4.46 9.15
C ILE A 388 28.49 5.02 9.25
N LYS A 389 28.72 6.20 8.68
CA LYS A 389 30.04 6.82 8.57
C LYS A 389 30.53 7.33 9.91
N LYS A 390 31.86 7.38 9.99
CA LYS A 390 32.59 7.99 11.10
C LYS A 390 32.18 9.45 11.26
N ALA A 391 31.94 9.85 12.51
CA ALA A 391 31.45 11.18 12.85
C ALA A 391 32.24 11.82 14.00
N PRO A 392 32.47 13.14 13.97
CA PRO A 392 33.01 13.89 15.12
C PRO A 392 31.95 14.04 16.22
N ASP A 393 30.71 14.32 15.82
CA ASP A 393 29.55 14.37 16.69
C ASP A 393 28.82 13.04 16.70
N THR A 394 27.89 12.86 17.64
CA THR A 394 27.17 11.60 17.70
C THR A 394 26.09 11.53 16.62
N THR A 395 26.30 10.69 15.61
CA THR A 395 25.25 10.32 14.65
C THR A 395 24.09 9.68 15.39
N ASP A 396 22.93 10.33 15.35
CA ASP A 396 21.67 9.80 15.88
C ASP A 396 20.81 9.28 14.74
N ILE A 397 20.69 7.95 14.66
CA ILE A 397 19.87 7.27 13.66
C ILE A 397 19.15 6.08 14.27
N LYS A 398 17.84 6.02 14.02
CA LYS A 398 16.97 4.93 14.43
C LYS A 398 16.37 4.24 13.20
N PHE A 399 16.63 2.95 13.08
CA PHE A 399 15.91 2.04 12.19
C PHE A 399 14.86 1.30 13.00
N SER A 400 13.60 1.39 12.60
CA SER A 400 12.49 0.64 13.22
C SER A 400 11.81 -0.21 12.15
N GLY A 401 12.09 -1.50 12.15
CA GLY A 401 11.61 -2.47 11.19
C GLY A 401 12.68 -3.49 10.81
N LYS A 402 12.66 -3.94 9.56
CA LYS A 402 13.55 -5.00 9.06
C LYS A 402 14.59 -4.41 8.12
N VAL A 403 15.82 -4.88 8.21
CA VAL A 403 16.90 -4.41 7.36
C VAL A 403 17.65 -5.59 6.77
N PHE A 404 17.87 -5.58 5.46
CA PHE A 404 18.76 -6.53 4.81
C PHE A 404 19.82 -5.83 3.96
N ALA A 405 21.03 -6.39 3.97
CA ALA A 405 22.18 -5.87 3.22
C ALA A 405 23.18 -6.98 2.88
N THR A 406 24.01 -6.80 1.85
CA THR A 406 25.14 -7.73 1.64
C THR A 406 26.19 -7.55 2.73
N ARG A 407 26.31 -6.33 3.27
CA ARG A 407 27.28 -5.96 4.29
C ARG A 407 26.76 -4.87 5.22
N PHE A 408 27.03 -5.01 6.50
CA PHE A 408 26.80 -3.98 7.51
C PHE A 408 28.11 -3.42 8.04
N ARG A 409 28.22 -2.09 8.07
CA ARG A 409 29.40 -1.38 8.56
C ARG A 409 29.00 -0.17 9.40
N ILE A 410 29.32 -0.22 10.68
CA ILE A 410 29.26 0.94 11.58
C ILE A 410 30.70 1.36 11.85
N ASP A 411 31.09 2.50 11.28
CA ASP A 411 32.44 3.02 11.43
C ASP A 411 32.71 3.55 12.85
N PRO A 412 33.99 3.68 13.23
CA PRO A 412 34.41 4.24 14.52
C PRO A 412 33.89 5.67 14.74
N ARG A 413 33.78 6.09 16.00
CA ARG A 413 33.50 7.48 16.40
C ARG A 413 34.80 8.24 16.62
N THR A 414 34.92 9.42 16.04
CA THR A 414 36.14 10.24 16.13
C THR A 414 36.58 10.53 17.58
N PRO A 415 35.69 10.83 18.55
CA PRO A 415 36.11 11.06 19.93
C PRO A 415 36.74 9.85 20.63
N TRP A 416 36.56 8.65 20.07
CA TRP A 416 37.00 7.38 20.66
C TRP A 416 38.36 6.92 20.11
N ASP A 417 38.75 7.43 18.94
CA ASP A 417 39.97 7.00 18.24
C ASP A 417 41.25 7.54 18.90
N THR A 418 41.18 8.70 19.54
CA THR A 418 42.33 9.34 20.19
C THR A 418 42.49 8.92 21.66
N VAL A 419 41.66 8.00 22.13
CA VAL A 419 41.66 7.57 23.53
C VAL A 419 42.79 6.58 23.76
N ASP A 420 43.62 6.86 24.76
CA ASP A 420 44.55 5.87 25.33
C ASP A 420 43.76 4.89 26.20
N TRP A 421 43.22 3.85 25.55
CA TRP A 421 42.33 2.87 26.17
C TRP A 421 42.98 2.10 27.31
N ASP A 422 44.27 1.77 27.18
CA ASP A 422 45.01 1.02 28.20
C ASP A 422 45.27 1.87 29.44
N LYS A 423 45.62 3.16 29.26
CA LYS A 423 45.69 4.11 30.38
C LYS A 423 44.32 4.30 31.04
N LYS A 424 43.25 4.47 30.27
CA LYS A 424 41.89 4.61 30.81
C LYS A 424 41.49 3.39 31.63
N LEU A 425 41.79 2.18 31.17
CA LEU A 425 41.53 0.97 31.93
C LEU A 425 42.37 0.93 33.23
N SER A 426 43.66 1.29 33.18
CA SER A 426 44.52 1.34 34.36
C SER A 426 43.98 2.31 35.41
N ASP A 427 43.55 3.51 34.99
CA ASP A 427 43.00 4.53 35.87
C ASP A 427 41.66 4.07 36.47
N PHE A 428 40.79 3.44 35.68
CA PHE A 428 39.57 2.82 36.17
C PHE A 428 39.84 1.73 37.20
N GLN A 429 40.79 0.83 36.94
CA GLN A 429 41.13 -0.26 37.86
C GLN A 429 41.65 0.23 39.22
N LYS A 430 42.38 1.35 39.27
CA LYS A 430 42.80 1.99 40.53
C LYS A 430 41.61 2.55 41.33
N GLN A 431 40.58 3.03 40.64
CA GLN A 431 39.39 3.65 41.26
C GLN A 431 38.30 2.63 41.60
N LYS A 432 38.22 1.52 40.86
CA LYS A 432 37.18 0.49 40.97
C LYS A 432 36.94 -0.03 42.40
N PRO A 433 37.96 -0.28 43.24
CA PRO A 433 37.75 -0.74 44.62
C PRO A 433 36.93 0.22 45.50
N PHE A 434 36.94 1.51 45.16
CA PHE A 434 36.23 2.57 45.89
C PHE A 434 35.01 3.08 45.13
N ALA A 435 34.75 2.57 43.93
CA ALA A 435 33.70 3.08 43.06
C ALA A 435 32.31 2.66 43.55
N THR A 436 31.39 3.62 43.54
CA THR A 436 29.97 3.43 43.86
C THR A 436 29.09 3.86 42.68
N GLY A 437 27.85 3.35 42.62
CA GLY A 437 26.90 3.66 41.55
C GLY A 437 27.45 3.38 40.14
N ASP A 438 27.24 4.33 39.24
CA ASP A 438 27.65 4.30 37.83
C ASP A 438 29.15 4.02 37.64
N ASN A 439 30.01 4.56 38.52
CA ASN A 439 31.46 4.45 38.39
C ASN A 439 32.01 3.04 38.59
N LYS A 440 31.18 2.07 38.98
CA LYS A 440 31.57 0.66 39.12
C LYS A 440 31.83 -0.03 37.79
N TYR A 441 31.29 0.50 36.70
CA TYR A 441 31.33 -0.09 35.38
C TYR A 441 32.16 0.77 34.45
N PHE A 442 33.12 0.17 33.75
CA PHE A 442 34.05 0.88 32.88
C PHE A 442 33.32 1.74 31.82
N PRO A 443 32.28 1.25 31.11
CA PRO A 443 31.54 2.06 30.15
C PRO A 443 30.88 3.31 30.77
N LEU A 444 30.28 3.19 31.96
CA LEU A 444 29.66 4.33 32.63
C LEU A 444 30.69 5.30 33.22
N TRP A 445 31.79 4.78 33.79
CA TRP A 445 32.91 5.59 34.26
C TRP A 445 33.52 6.44 33.13
N LEU A 446 33.53 5.93 31.89
CA LEU A 446 34.01 6.67 30.73
C LEU A 446 33.14 7.87 30.34
N ARG A 447 31.88 7.97 30.81
CA ARG A 447 30.99 9.13 30.57
C ARG A 447 31.57 10.44 31.04
N GLN A 448 32.34 10.44 32.13
CA GLN A 448 32.99 11.65 32.65
C GLN A 448 34.02 12.24 31.66
N PHE A 449 34.44 11.47 30.65
CA PHE A 449 35.32 11.89 29.57
C PHE A 449 34.60 12.09 28.23
N GLY A 450 33.26 12.17 28.24
CA GLY A 450 32.45 12.33 27.02
C GLY A 450 32.26 11.06 26.19
N LEU A 451 32.64 9.88 26.73
CA LEU A 451 32.56 8.59 26.04
C LEU A 451 31.33 7.82 26.51
N ASP A 452 30.14 8.33 26.19
CA ASP A 452 28.88 7.72 26.64
C ASP A 452 28.59 6.37 25.96
N PRO A 453 28.34 5.29 26.72
CA PRO A 453 27.96 3.98 26.18
C PRO A 453 26.57 3.93 25.54
N ALA A 454 25.71 4.94 25.75
CA ALA A 454 24.37 4.93 25.20
C ALA A 454 24.40 4.87 23.65
N PRO A 455 23.78 3.85 23.02
CA PRO A 455 23.80 3.69 21.58
C PRO A 455 22.88 4.73 20.93
N LYS A 456 23.44 5.50 19.99
CA LYS A 456 22.68 6.45 19.14
C LYS A 456 22.43 5.92 17.73
N VAL A 457 23.08 4.81 17.37
CA VAL A 457 22.76 4.03 16.19
C VAL A 457 21.97 2.83 16.68
N ARG A 458 20.67 2.79 16.38
CA ARG A 458 19.76 1.75 16.88
C ARG A 458 18.99 1.10 15.74
N PHE A 459 18.95 -0.22 15.76
CA PHE A 459 18.08 -1.05 14.93
C PHE A 459 17.13 -1.77 15.87
N SER A 460 15.83 -1.63 15.66
CA SER A 460 14.83 -2.34 16.44
C SER A 460 13.72 -2.83 15.52
N ASP A 461 12.97 -3.84 15.97
CA ASP A 461 11.73 -4.17 15.29
C ASP A 461 10.67 -3.05 15.47
N ARG A 462 9.55 -3.15 14.76
CA ARG A 462 8.40 -2.30 15.02
C ARG A 462 7.60 -2.85 16.20
N THR A 463 6.98 -1.94 16.94
CA THR A 463 6.06 -2.29 18.03
C THR A 463 4.68 -2.72 17.52
N VAL A 464 4.38 -2.39 16.26
CA VAL A 464 3.15 -2.76 15.56
C VAL A 464 3.43 -3.97 14.67
N ALA A 465 2.52 -4.92 14.63
CA ALA A 465 2.61 -6.07 13.74
C ALA A 465 2.36 -5.64 12.29
N ILE A 466 3.37 -5.85 11.44
CA ILE A 466 3.38 -5.46 10.03
C ILE A 466 3.73 -6.69 9.18
N ALA A 467 3.00 -6.87 8.08
CA ALA A 467 3.37 -7.80 7.02
C ALA A 467 4.20 -7.04 5.98
N TYR A 468 5.52 -7.24 5.97
CA TYR A 468 6.37 -6.60 4.96
C TYR A 468 6.23 -7.35 3.65
N HIS A 469 5.84 -6.63 2.60
CA HIS A 469 5.63 -7.21 1.28
C HIS A 469 6.70 -6.75 0.30
N TRP A 470 7.39 -7.69 -0.35
CA TRP A 470 8.33 -7.36 -1.42
C TRP A 470 7.60 -7.08 -2.73
N LYS A 471 7.74 -5.87 -3.25
CA LYS A 471 7.17 -5.49 -4.54
C LYS A 471 8.20 -5.66 -5.66
N ASP A 472 8.07 -6.72 -6.43
CA ASP A 472 8.65 -6.75 -7.78
C ASP A 472 7.94 -5.71 -8.65
N ALA A 473 8.70 -4.92 -9.42
CA ALA A 473 8.17 -3.93 -10.35
C ALA A 473 7.13 -4.52 -11.32
N ALA A 474 7.29 -5.78 -11.74
CA ALA A 474 6.41 -6.43 -12.69
C ALA A 474 5.03 -6.83 -12.12
N ASN A 475 4.94 -7.05 -10.81
CA ASN A 475 3.74 -7.62 -10.20
C ASN A 475 2.77 -6.53 -9.69
N THR A 476 1.59 -6.92 -9.23
CA THR A 476 0.72 -6.04 -8.44
C THR A 476 1.08 -6.13 -6.96
N VAL A 477 0.38 -5.42 -6.07
CA VAL A 477 0.53 -5.59 -4.62
C VAL A 477 -0.36 -6.75 -4.16
N TYR A 478 -1.66 -6.65 -4.49
CA TYR A 478 -2.63 -7.70 -4.21
C TYR A 478 -2.76 -8.64 -5.41
N ALA A 479 -3.07 -9.90 -5.13
CA ALA A 479 -3.31 -10.91 -6.14
C ALA A 479 -4.57 -11.73 -5.80
N PRO A 480 -5.17 -12.42 -6.78
CA PRO A 480 -6.16 -13.45 -6.53
C PRO A 480 -5.64 -14.49 -5.54
N ALA A 481 -6.45 -14.89 -4.55
CA ALA A 481 -6.06 -15.97 -3.66
C ALA A 481 -6.20 -17.32 -4.38
N PRO A 482 -5.33 -18.32 -4.14
CA PRO A 482 -5.39 -19.62 -4.83
C PRO A 482 -6.74 -20.33 -4.70
N GLN A 483 -7.45 -20.12 -3.59
CA GLN A 483 -8.78 -20.66 -3.31
C GLN A 483 -9.94 -19.91 -3.99
N ASP A 484 -9.68 -18.81 -4.70
CA ASP A 484 -10.72 -17.97 -5.31
C ASP A 484 -11.12 -18.40 -6.71
N TYR A 485 -11.29 -19.70 -6.90
CA TYR A 485 -11.88 -20.27 -8.12
C TYR A 485 -13.41 -20.17 -8.09
N THR A 486 -14.03 -20.32 -9.26
CA THR A 486 -15.48 -20.50 -9.39
C THR A 486 -15.75 -21.89 -9.95
N ALA A 487 -17.00 -22.36 -9.88
CA ALA A 487 -17.37 -23.65 -10.49
C ALA A 487 -17.19 -23.67 -12.02
N ILE A 488 -17.05 -22.50 -12.65
CA ILE A 488 -16.98 -22.33 -14.10
C ILE A 488 -15.53 -22.09 -14.57
N GLU A 489 -14.70 -21.44 -13.76
CA GLU A 489 -13.32 -21.09 -14.12
C GLU A 489 -12.30 -21.69 -13.16
N SER A 490 -11.33 -22.40 -13.72
CA SER A 490 -10.27 -23.10 -12.98
C SER A 490 -9.13 -22.19 -12.49
N SER A 491 -9.13 -20.92 -12.92
CA SER A 491 -8.12 -19.92 -12.53
C SER A 491 -8.73 -18.94 -11.52
N PRO A 492 -8.00 -18.57 -10.45
CA PRO A 492 -8.55 -17.73 -9.39
C PRO A 492 -8.73 -16.28 -9.83
N GLY A 493 -9.79 -15.64 -9.31
CA GLY A 493 -10.07 -14.22 -9.54
C GLY A 493 -10.01 -13.37 -8.26
N LEU A 494 -10.16 -12.05 -8.43
CA LEU A 494 -10.23 -11.11 -7.31
C LEU A 494 -11.60 -11.21 -6.61
N ARG A 495 -11.66 -10.78 -5.34
CA ARG A 495 -12.92 -10.70 -4.58
C ARG A 495 -13.35 -9.27 -4.37
N TRP A 496 -14.64 -9.04 -4.53
CA TRP A 496 -15.25 -7.72 -4.53
C TRP A 496 -16.51 -7.72 -3.69
N LYS A 497 -16.80 -6.58 -3.06
CA LYS A 497 -18.08 -6.32 -2.39
C LYS A 497 -18.73 -5.08 -2.99
N ILE A 498 -20.06 -5.08 -3.06
CA ILE A 498 -20.83 -3.87 -3.39
C ILE A 498 -20.88 -3.00 -2.13
N VAL A 499 -20.43 -1.75 -2.23
CA VAL A 499 -20.42 -0.80 -1.12
C VAL A 499 -21.55 0.21 -1.25
N ARG A 500 -21.92 0.58 -2.48
CA ARG A 500 -23.01 1.52 -2.74
C ARG A 500 -23.71 1.22 -4.07
N VAL A 501 -25.01 1.47 -4.11
CA VAL A 501 -25.85 1.45 -5.31
C VAL A 501 -26.44 2.86 -5.46
N LEU A 502 -26.33 3.42 -6.67
CA LEU A 502 -26.85 4.73 -7.02
C LEU A 502 -27.81 4.59 -8.21
N GLU A 503 -29.00 5.14 -8.06
CA GLU A 503 -29.99 5.27 -9.12
C GLU A 503 -29.96 6.71 -9.63
N ASN A 504 -29.77 6.88 -10.94
CA ASN A 504 -29.70 8.20 -11.59
C ASN A 504 -31.04 8.58 -12.21
#